data_AF-A0ABD3AML4-F1
#
_entry.id   AF-A0ABD3AML4-F1
#
_cell.length_a   1.000
_cell.length_b   1.000
_cell.length_c   1.000
_cell.angle_alpha   90.00
_cell.angle_beta   90.00
_cell.angle_gamma   90.00
#
_symmetry.space_group_name_H-M   'P 1'
#
loop_
_entity.id
_entity.type
_entity.pdbx_description
1 polymer ?
#
loop_
_entity_poly.entity_id
_entity_poly.type
_entity_poly.pdbx_seq_one_letter_code
_entity_poly.pdbx_strand_id
1 'polypeptide(L)'
;MEGTTNSIKDRYAKLVEGSWFSQFCHGSNPWMARYVYGLIFLIMNLLAWAVRDYGHSVLAEMRRLKECKGGKECLGAEGVLRVSLGCFMFYFIMFLSTAGTSKLHERREYWHSGWWSAKILTMIVLILLPFLVPAEVISLYGEVAHFGAGVFLLIQLVSIISFITWLNDCCQSEKYSDRCQIHVMLLATTAYVVCIVGIILMYIWYTPEPSCLLNIFFITWTLVLLQLMTSVSLHPKVNAGFLTPGFMGLYVVFLCWSAIRSEPPEEKCIRKAETATKGDWLTIISFIVAVLTIVIATFSTGIDSKCFQFRKDEAEKEDDVPYGYAFFHFVFATGAMYFAMLLIGWNTHHSMKKWTIDVGWTSTWVRIVNEWLAACVYMWMLVAPIIWKSRQATESQV
;
A
#
# COMPACT_ATOMS: atom_id res chain seq x y z
N MET A 1 -13.55 -32.12 -30.39
CA MET A 1 -12.88 -31.06 -29.60
C MET A 1 -13.27 -31.06 -28.11
N GLU A 2 -14.34 -31.76 -27.68
CA GLU A 2 -14.75 -31.87 -26.26
C GLU A 2 -13.90 -32.81 -25.39
N GLY A 3 -13.23 -33.81 -25.98
CA GLY A 3 -12.44 -34.79 -25.20
C GLY A 3 -11.17 -34.23 -24.56
N THR A 4 -10.57 -33.18 -25.13
CA THR A 4 -9.32 -32.58 -24.64
C THR A 4 -9.58 -31.64 -23.45
N THR A 5 -10.71 -30.95 -23.45
CA THR A 5 -11.13 -30.01 -22.39
C THR A 5 -11.46 -30.75 -21.09
N ASN A 6 -12.13 -31.91 -21.18
CA ASN A 6 -12.42 -32.75 -20.02
C ASN A 6 -11.15 -33.34 -19.38
N SER A 7 -10.15 -33.74 -20.18
CA SER A 7 -8.86 -34.26 -19.67
C SER A 7 -8.01 -33.21 -18.93
N ILE A 8 -8.16 -31.93 -19.28
CA ILE A 8 -7.40 -30.83 -18.67
C ILE A 8 -8.09 -30.34 -17.39
N LYS A 9 -9.43 -30.27 -17.38
CA LYS A 9 -10.24 -29.93 -16.20
C LYS A 9 -10.02 -30.94 -15.05
N ASP A 10 -9.95 -32.22 -15.39
CA ASP A 10 -9.66 -33.32 -14.45
C ASP A 10 -8.22 -33.26 -13.89
N ARG A 11 -7.27 -32.78 -14.70
CA ARG A 11 -5.88 -32.57 -14.28
C ARG A 11 -5.75 -31.41 -13.30
N TYR A 12 -6.51 -30.34 -13.52
CA TYR A 12 -6.55 -29.18 -12.65
C TYR A 12 -7.18 -29.52 -11.30
N ALA A 13 -8.28 -30.29 -11.29
CA ALA A 13 -8.89 -30.81 -10.07
C ALA A 13 -7.92 -31.69 -9.24
N LYS A 14 -7.21 -32.62 -9.91
CA LYS A 14 -6.17 -33.44 -9.25
C LYS A 14 -4.95 -32.65 -8.75
N LEU A 15 -4.59 -31.55 -9.41
CA LEU A 15 -3.49 -30.69 -8.97
C LEU A 15 -3.87 -29.88 -7.72
N VAL A 16 -5.10 -29.40 -7.63
CA VAL A 16 -5.63 -28.73 -6.43
C VAL A 16 -5.61 -29.66 -5.20
N GLU A 17 -5.82 -30.96 -5.40
CA GLU A 17 -5.74 -31.99 -4.36
C GLU A 17 -4.30 -32.44 -4.01
N GLY A 18 -3.29 -32.03 -4.79
CA GLY A 18 -1.89 -32.40 -4.57
C GLY A 18 -1.18 -31.57 -3.48
N SER A 19 -0.05 -32.08 -2.96
CA SER A 19 0.81 -31.33 -2.02
C SER A 19 1.27 -29.98 -2.61
N TRP A 20 1.41 -28.95 -1.75
CA TRP A 20 1.83 -27.60 -2.11
C TRP A 20 3.10 -27.56 -2.99
N PHE A 21 4.07 -28.45 -2.72
CA PHE A 21 5.30 -28.56 -3.52
C PHE A 21 5.05 -29.07 -4.95
N SER A 22 4.11 -29.98 -5.13
CA SER A 22 3.71 -30.47 -6.47
C SER A 22 3.00 -29.37 -7.26
N GLN A 23 2.13 -28.60 -6.59
CA GLN A 23 1.45 -27.45 -7.19
C GLN A 23 2.46 -26.36 -7.59
N PHE A 24 3.46 -26.08 -6.75
CA PHE A 24 4.50 -25.11 -7.05
C PHE A 24 5.39 -25.54 -8.24
N CYS A 25 5.73 -26.83 -8.34
CA CYS A 25 6.62 -27.29 -9.42
C CYS A 25 5.86 -27.56 -10.74
N HIS A 26 4.62 -28.03 -10.70
CA HIS A 26 3.92 -28.59 -11.88
C HIS A 26 2.47 -28.13 -12.06
N GLY A 27 1.90 -27.36 -11.13
CA GLY A 27 0.51 -26.92 -11.16
C GLY A 27 0.32 -25.44 -11.53
N SER A 28 -0.86 -25.11 -12.06
CA SER A 28 -1.35 -23.74 -12.19
C SER A 28 -2.38 -23.50 -11.08
N ASN A 29 -2.08 -22.64 -10.10
CA ASN A 29 -3.02 -22.29 -9.04
C ASN A 29 -2.95 -20.77 -8.74
N PRO A 30 -3.92 -19.96 -9.20
CA PRO A 30 -3.89 -18.51 -9.05
C PRO A 30 -4.09 -18.03 -7.60
N TRP A 31 -4.73 -18.85 -6.75
CA TRP A 31 -4.90 -18.58 -5.33
C TRP A 31 -3.59 -18.76 -4.56
N MET A 32 -2.82 -19.79 -4.90
CA MET A 32 -1.47 -19.97 -4.36
C MET A 32 -0.51 -18.91 -4.90
N ALA A 33 -0.59 -18.60 -6.20
CA ALA A 33 0.34 -17.70 -6.89
C ALA A 33 0.40 -16.32 -6.25
N ARG A 34 -0.75 -15.72 -5.87
CA ARG A 34 -0.76 -14.42 -5.17
C ARG A 34 0.06 -14.44 -3.88
N TYR A 35 -0.03 -15.51 -3.07
CA TYR A 35 0.73 -15.62 -1.81
C TYR A 35 2.22 -15.79 -2.07
N VAL A 36 2.59 -16.55 -3.11
CA VAL A 36 3.99 -16.68 -3.53
C VAL A 36 4.53 -15.33 -3.96
N TYR A 37 3.81 -14.55 -4.77
CA TYR A 37 4.21 -13.18 -5.12
C TYR A 37 4.26 -12.26 -3.89
N GLY A 38 3.33 -12.38 -2.95
CA GLY A 38 3.37 -11.67 -1.67
C GLY A 38 4.62 -11.98 -0.86
N LEU A 39 5.00 -13.25 -0.78
CA LEU A 39 6.21 -13.69 -0.09
C LEU A 39 7.48 -13.22 -0.80
N ILE A 40 7.53 -13.29 -2.13
CA ILE A 40 8.65 -12.75 -2.92
C ILE A 40 8.82 -11.25 -2.61
N PHE A 41 7.73 -10.49 -2.60
CA PHE A 41 7.77 -9.07 -2.27
C PHE A 41 8.32 -8.82 -0.87
N LEU A 42 7.87 -9.58 0.14
CA LEU A 42 8.41 -9.51 1.50
C LEU A 42 9.92 -9.80 1.53
N ILE A 43 10.38 -10.84 0.84
CA ILE A 43 11.81 -11.17 0.76
C ILE A 43 12.59 -10.02 0.11
N MET A 44 12.08 -9.41 -0.96
CA MET A 44 12.71 -8.25 -1.61
C MET A 44 12.77 -7.04 -0.67
N ASN A 45 11.74 -6.84 0.15
CA ASN A 45 11.72 -5.77 1.15
C ASN A 45 12.81 -6.01 2.22
N LEU A 46 12.90 -7.22 2.74
CA LEU A 46 13.94 -7.60 3.71
C LEU A 46 15.35 -7.54 3.11
N LEU A 47 15.50 -7.90 1.83
CA LEU A 47 16.77 -7.80 1.11
C LEU A 47 17.22 -6.34 0.96
N ALA A 48 16.34 -5.45 0.52
CA ALA A 48 16.65 -4.03 0.39
C ALA A 48 16.99 -3.41 1.76
N TRP A 49 16.28 -3.78 2.82
CA TRP A 49 16.64 -3.40 4.19
C TRP A 49 18.03 -3.91 4.60
N ALA A 50 18.32 -5.19 4.35
CA ALA A 50 19.62 -5.78 4.67
C ALA A 50 20.76 -5.08 3.91
N VAL A 51 20.55 -4.77 2.63
CA VAL A 51 21.49 -3.99 1.81
C VAL A 51 21.70 -2.58 2.40
N ARG A 52 20.63 -1.91 2.84
CA ARG A 52 20.71 -0.58 3.46
C ARG A 52 21.53 -0.57 4.75
N ASP A 53 21.20 -1.45 5.69
CA ASP A 53 21.73 -1.39 7.06
C ASP A 53 23.08 -2.13 7.22
N TYR A 54 23.36 -3.12 6.35
CA TYR A 54 24.52 -3.99 6.46
C TYR A 54 25.39 -4.05 5.19
N GLY A 55 24.87 -3.68 4.01
CA GLY A 55 25.57 -3.82 2.73
C GLY A 55 26.75 -2.89 2.47
N HIS A 56 26.99 -1.90 3.33
CA HIS A 56 28.00 -0.85 3.13
C HIS A 56 29.41 -1.33 2.74
N SER A 57 29.93 -2.44 3.30
CA SER A 57 31.26 -2.96 2.97
C SER A 57 31.32 -3.47 1.52
N VAL A 58 30.34 -4.28 1.13
CA VAL A 58 30.21 -4.84 -0.22
C VAL A 58 29.96 -3.74 -1.25
N LEU A 59 29.12 -2.76 -0.90
CA LEU A 59 28.80 -1.64 -1.79
C LEU A 59 29.99 -0.71 -2.03
N ALA A 60 30.84 -0.51 -1.02
CA ALA A 60 32.01 0.37 -1.11
C ALA A 60 33.12 -0.17 -2.02
N GLU A 61 33.22 -1.50 -2.19
CA GLU A 61 34.18 -2.14 -3.09
C GLU A 61 33.83 -1.96 -4.57
N MET A 62 32.55 -1.70 -4.88
CA MET A 62 32.12 -1.48 -6.25
C MET A 62 32.57 -0.11 -6.77
N ARG A 63 33.50 -0.12 -7.74
CA ARG A 63 34.08 1.07 -8.37
C ARG A 63 33.05 2.10 -8.87
N ARG A 64 31.83 1.65 -9.20
CA ARG A 64 30.72 2.49 -9.70
C ARG A 64 29.95 3.25 -8.61
N LEU A 65 30.12 2.90 -7.34
CA LEU A 65 29.55 3.62 -6.18
C LEU A 65 30.59 4.53 -5.49
N LYS A 66 31.80 4.61 -6.04
CA LYS A 66 32.95 5.31 -5.43
C LYS A 66 32.80 6.84 -5.42
N GLU A 67 31.88 7.37 -6.22
CA GLU A 67 31.63 8.81 -6.34
C GLU A 67 30.57 9.34 -5.36
N CYS A 68 29.99 8.51 -4.49
CA CYS A 68 29.02 9.08 -3.57
C CYS A 68 29.65 10.00 -2.51
N LYS A 69 29.40 11.30 -2.70
CA LYS A 69 29.91 12.40 -1.87
C LYS A 69 29.40 12.37 -0.41
N GLY A 70 28.37 11.56 -0.11
CA GLY A 70 27.76 11.40 1.22
C GLY A 70 28.30 10.23 2.07
N GLY A 71 29.36 9.54 1.64
CA GLY A 71 29.95 8.45 2.43
C GLY A 71 29.07 7.19 2.56
N LYS A 72 29.14 6.50 3.72
CA LYS A 72 28.48 5.19 3.95
C LYS A 72 26.95 5.22 3.81
N GLU A 73 26.33 6.37 4.03
CA GLU A 73 24.88 6.52 4.16
C GLU A 73 24.20 6.62 2.80
N CYS A 74 24.86 7.30 1.86
CA CYS A 74 24.44 7.31 0.46
C CYS A 74 24.49 5.91 -0.18
N LEU A 75 25.51 5.11 0.14
CA LEU A 75 25.62 3.74 -0.36
C LEU A 75 24.38 2.92 0.03
N GLY A 76 23.85 3.12 1.24
CA GLY A 76 22.63 2.47 1.70
C GLY A 76 21.40 2.83 0.85
N ALA A 77 21.17 4.12 0.59
CA ALA A 77 20.07 4.59 -0.24
C ALA A 77 20.17 4.08 -1.69
N GLU A 78 21.36 4.16 -2.28
CA GLU A 78 21.63 3.65 -3.62
C GLU A 78 21.44 2.12 -3.74
N GLY A 79 21.76 1.39 -2.68
CA GLY A 79 21.55 -0.06 -2.59
C GLY A 79 20.07 -0.42 -2.54
N VAL A 80 19.27 0.31 -1.74
CA VAL A 80 17.80 0.14 -1.69
C VAL A 80 17.18 0.38 -3.07
N LEU A 81 17.56 1.48 -3.73
CA LEU A 81 17.04 1.82 -5.05
C LEU A 81 17.35 0.75 -6.10
N ARG A 82 18.51 0.10 -6.04
CA ARG A 82 18.87 -1.00 -6.93
C ARG A 82 18.02 -2.25 -6.74
N VAL A 83 17.86 -2.69 -5.49
CA VAL A 83 17.00 -3.85 -5.17
C VAL A 83 15.55 -3.54 -5.57
N SER A 84 15.08 -2.32 -5.27
CA SER A 84 13.77 -1.83 -5.68
C SER A 84 13.59 -1.82 -7.19
N LEU A 85 14.57 -1.32 -7.96
CA LEU A 85 14.51 -1.31 -9.43
C LEU A 85 14.36 -2.73 -10.00
N GLY A 86 15.13 -3.69 -9.49
CA GLY A 86 15.01 -5.08 -9.92
C GLY A 86 13.64 -5.69 -9.59
N CYS A 87 13.12 -5.40 -8.40
CA CYS A 87 11.78 -5.81 -7.97
C CYS A 87 10.70 -5.17 -8.85
N PHE A 88 10.77 -3.86 -9.08
CA PHE A 88 9.90 -3.11 -9.98
C PHE A 88 9.89 -3.72 -11.38
N MET A 89 11.08 -3.94 -11.97
CA MET A 89 11.19 -4.53 -13.30
C MET A 89 10.54 -5.91 -13.38
N PHE A 90 10.74 -6.76 -12.36
CA PHE A 90 10.12 -8.08 -12.31
C PHE A 90 8.59 -7.99 -12.32
N TYR A 91 8.00 -7.22 -11.41
CA TYR A 91 6.54 -7.05 -11.36
C TYR A 91 6.00 -6.32 -12.59
N PHE A 92 6.75 -5.38 -13.15
CA PHE A 92 6.33 -4.67 -14.36
C PHE A 92 6.34 -5.58 -15.61
N ILE A 93 7.32 -6.48 -15.74
CA ILE A 93 7.31 -7.53 -16.77
C ILE A 93 6.11 -8.45 -16.57
N MET A 94 5.81 -8.84 -15.33
CA MET A 94 4.62 -9.63 -15.01
C MET A 94 3.32 -8.88 -15.35
N PHE A 95 3.25 -7.58 -15.08
CA PHE A 95 2.13 -6.72 -15.48
C PHE A 95 1.90 -6.74 -16.99
N LEU A 96 2.94 -6.48 -17.78
CA LEU A 96 2.83 -6.47 -19.25
C LEU A 96 2.49 -7.85 -19.82
N SER A 97 3.10 -8.92 -19.30
CA SER A 97 2.89 -10.28 -19.80
C SER A 97 1.53 -10.89 -19.41
N THR A 98 0.90 -10.39 -18.34
CA THR A 98 -0.43 -10.84 -17.88
C THR A 98 -1.56 -9.86 -18.25
N ALA A 99 -1.25 -8.77 -18.94
CA ALA A 99 -2.23 -7.81 -19.45
C ALA A 99 -3.32 -8.50 -20.29
N GLY A 100 -4.58 -8.12 -20.08
CA GLY A 100 -5.72 -8.65 -20.82
C GLY A 100 -6.09 -10.11 -20.51
N THR A 101 -5.56 -10.71 -19.44
CA THR A 101 -6.00 -12.04 -18.99
C THR A 101 -7.35 -11.91 -18.29
N SER A 102 -8.38 -12.59 -18.81
CA SER A 102 -9.72 -12.60 -18.21
C SER A 102 -10.19 -13.99 -17.82
N LYS A 103 -9.70 -15.04 -18.50
CA LYS A 103 -10.19 -16.41 -18.31
C LYS A 103 -9.13 -17.35 -17.75
N LEU A 104 -9.59 -18.29 -16.93
CA LEU A 104 -8.83 -19.46 -16.52
C LEU A 104 -8.49 -20.31 -17.75
N HIS A 105 -7.35 -21.02 -17.70
CA HIS A 105 -6.84 -21.89 -18.76
C HIS A 105 -6.27 -21.20 -20.01
N GLU A 106 -6.16 -19.87 -20.02
CA GLU A 106 -5.39 -19.17 -21.05
C GLU A 106 -3.88 -19.32 -20.83
N ARG A 107 -3.09 -19.18 -21.91
CA ARG A 107 -1.61 -19.25 -21.82
C ARG A 107 -1.03 -18.24 -20.82
N ARG A 108 -1.63 -17.04 -20.74
CA ARG A 108 -1.21 -15.97 -19.82
C ARG A 108 -1.53 -16.30 -18.36
N GLU A 109 -2.63 -17.01 -18.10
CA GLU A 109 -2.95 -17.55 -16.76
C GLU A 109 -1.90 -18.57 -16.33
N TYR A 110 -1.55 -19.50 -17.23
CA TYR A 110 -0.52 -20.51 -16.94
C TYR A 110 0.85 -19.87 -16.67
N TRP A 111 1.18 -18.79 -17.41
CA TRP A 111 2.34 -17.96 -17.12
C TRP A 111 2.23 -17.27 -15.77
N HIS A 112 1.07 -16.71 -15.38
CA HIS A 112 0.90 -16.06 -14.06
C HIS A 112 1.02 -17.03 -12.89
N SER A 113 0.38 -18.20 -13.00
CA SER A 113 0.15 -19.12 -11.89
C SER A 113 1.15 -20.28 -11.79
N GLY A 114 1.88 -20.58 -12.88
CA GLY A 114 2.86 -21.68 -12.97
C GLY A 114 4.28 -21.21 -13.31
N TRP A 115 5.09 -22.07 -13.96
CA TRP A 115 6.43 -21.72 -14.49
C TRP A 115 7.37 -21.00 -13.50
N TRP A 116 7.30 -21.39 -12.23
CA TRP A 116 8.01 -20.71 -11.14
C TRP A 116 9.52 -20.72 -11.31
N SER A 117 10.12 -21.81 -11.79
CA SER A 117 11.58 -21.88 -12.03
C SER A 117 12.08 -20.80 -12.98
N ALA A 118 11.34 -20.54 -14.07
CA ALA A 118 11.68 -19.50 -15.03
C ALA A 118 11.56 -18.09 -14.42
N LYS A 119 10.53 -17.87 -13.59
CA LYS A 119 10.31 -16.59 -12.89
C LYS A 119 11.37 -16.32 -11.83
N ILE A 120 11.74 -17.33 -11.03
CA ILE A 120 12.77 -17.20 -10.01
C ILE A 120 14.11 -16.87 -10.67
N LEU A 121 14.45 -17.54 -11.78
CA LEU A 121 15.65 -17.20 -12.55
C LEU A 121 15.59 -15.75 -13.07
N THR A 122 14.46 -15.36 -13.68
CA THR A 122 14.23 -13.99 -14.18
C THR A 122 14.38 -12.96 -13.06
N MET A 123 13.80 -13.23 -11.90
CA MET A 123 13.89 -12.38 -10.72
C MET A 123 15.34 -12.23 -10.24
N ILE A 124 16.09 -13.32 -10.11
CA ILE A 124 17.51 -13.27 -9.68
C ILE A 124 18.31 -12.39 -10.65
N VAL A 125 18.14 -12.59 -11.96
CA VAL A 125 18.82 -11.77 -12.97
C VAL A 125 18.43 -10.29 -12.84
N LEU A 126 17.15 -9.99 -12.69
CA LEU A 126 16.65 -8.62 -12.57
C LEU A 126 17.07 -7.94 -11.27
N ILE A 127 17.31 -8.68 -10.19
CA ILE A 127 17.83 -8.12 -8.93
C ILE A 127 19.33 -7.82 -9.02
N LEU A 128 20.10 -8.65 -9.74
CA LEU A 128 21.54 -8.45 -9.89
C LEU A 128 21.88 -7.38 -10.93
N LEU A 129 21.09 -7.25 -12.00
CA LEU A 129 21.35 -6.32 -13.11
C LEU A 129 21.49 -4.85 -12.68
N PRO A 130 20.65 -4.28 -11.78
CA PRO A 130 20.80 -2.92 -11.28
C PRO A 130 22.15 -2.62 -10.60
N PHE A 131 22.85 -3.62 -10.08
CA PHE A 131 24.20 -3.45 -9.53
C PHE A 131 25.26 -3.25 -10.62
N LEU A 132 24.94 -3.59 -11.86
CA LEU A 132 25.75 -3.32 -13.04
C LEU A 132 25.40 -1.98 -13.71
N VAL A 133 24.46 -1.21 -13.15
CA VAL A 133 23.99 0.06 -13.73
C VAL A 133 24.72 1.25 -13.06
N PRO A 134 25.13 2.29 -13.82
CA PRO A 134 25.75 3.51 -13.28
C PRO A 134 24.83 4.26 -12.29
N ALA A 135 25.43 5.01 -11.37
CA ALA A 135 24.72 5.71 -10.30
C ALA A 135 23.73 6.76 -10.82
N GLU A 136 24.02 7.40 -11.96
CA GLU A 136 23.19 8.42 -12.59
C GLU A 136 21.82 7.86 -12.99
N VAL A 137 21.79 6.64 -13.52
CA VAL A 137 20.55 5.96 -13.90
C VAL A 137 19.75 5.56 -12.65
N ILE A 138 20.43 5.18 -11.56
CA ILE A 138 19.78 4.87 -10.29
C ILE A 138 19.20 6.13 -9.64
N SER A 139 19.88 7.26 -9.74
CA SER A 139 19.34 8.55 -9.30
C SER A 139 18.10 8.94 -10.10
N LEU A 140 18.11 8.76 -11.43
CA LEU A 140 16.93 8.98 -12.26
C LEU A 140 15.78 8.05 -11.87
N TYR A 141 16.08 6.77 -11.60
CA TYR A 141 15.08 5.84 -11.08
C TYR A 141 14.54 6.31 -9.72
N GLY A 142 15.37 6.89 -8.85
CA GLY A 142 14.92 7.50 -7.59
C GLY A 142 13.82 8.53 -7.81
N GLU A 143 13.97 9.44 -8.77
CA GLU A 143 12.93 10.42 -9.13
C GLU A 143 11.65 9.75 -9.67
N VAL A 144 11.79 8.74 -10.54
CA VAL A 144 10.65 7.96 -11.04
C VAL A 144 9.95 7.21 -9.90
N ALA A 145 10.72 6.71 -8.92
CA ALA A 145 10.20 6.00 -7.77
C ALA A 145 9.42 6.92 -6.83
N HIS A 146 9.77 8.20 -6.69
CA HIS A 146 8.92 9.17 -5.97
C HIS A 146 7.54 9.29 -6.61
N PHE A 147 7.48 9.42 -7.94
CA PHE A 147 6.22 9.47 -8.67
C PHE A 147 5.43 8.15 -8.51
N GLY A 148 6.08 7.01 -8.71
CA GLY A 148 5.44 5.70 -8.57
C GLY A 148 4.95 5.41 -7.15
N ALA A 149 5.66 5.89 -6.14
CA ALA A 149 5.24 5.84 -4.74
C ALA A 149 3.97 6.67 -4.49
N GLY A 150 3.87 7.86 -5.09
CA GLY A 150 2.64 8.67 -5.07
C GLY A 150 1.47 7.97 -5.76
N VAL A 151 1.71 7.31 -6.90
CA VAL A 151 0.69 6.49 -7.60
C VAL A 151 0.22 5.34 -6.70
N PHE A 152 1.15 4.63 -6.04
CA PHE A 152 0.80 3.57 -5.10
C PHE A 152 -0.09 4.08 -3.97
N LEU A 153 0.27 5.20 -3.33
CA LEU A 153 -0.52 5.82 -2.26
C LEU A 153 -1.94 6.16 -2.73
N LEU A 154 -2.10 6.71 -3.93
CA LEU A 154 -3.42 7.02 -4.51
C LEU A 154 -4.26 5.74 -4.72
N ILE A 155 -3.67 4.69 -5.30
CA ILE A 155 -4.37 3.42 -5.53
C ILE A 155 -4.76 2.78 -4.20
N GLN A 156 -3.83 2.75 -3.24
CA GLN A 156 -4.07 2.23 -1.89
C GLN A 156 -5.21 2.99 -1.21
N LEU A 157 -5.22 4.31 -1.31
CA LEU A 157 -6.27 5.16 -0.76
C LEU A 157 -7.65 4.82 -1.34
N VAL A 158 -7.76 4.74 -2.68
CA VAL A 158 -9.02 4.40 -3.36
C VAL A 158 -9.49 3.00 -2.94
N SER A 159 -8.57 2.04 -2.80
CA SER A 159 -8.88 0.69 -2.32
C SER A 159 -9.40 0.69 -0.87
N ILE A 160 -8.78 1.46 0.03
CA ILE A 160 -9.24 1.61 1.42
C ILE A 160 -10.65 2.20 1.47
N ILE A 161 -10.91 3.28 0.74
CA ILE A 161 -12.24 3.90 0.71
C ILE A 161 -13.27 2.90 0.17
N SER A 162 -12.94 2.20 -0.91
CA SER A 162 -13.83 1.21 -1.53
C SER A 162 -14.13 0.04 -0.59
N PHE A 163 -13.13 -0.42 0.17
CA PHE A 163 -13.31 -1.41 1.22
C PHE A 163 -14.24 -0.90 2.33
N ILE A 164 -14.06 0.35 2.80
CA ILE A 164 -14.92 0.97 3.81
C ILE A 164 -16.37 1.09 3.30
N THR A 165 -16.57 1.51 2.04
CA THR A 165 -17.91 1.58 1.45
C THR A 165 -18.53 0.19 1.28
N TRP A 166 -17.74 -0.80 0.87
CA TRP A 166 -18.21 -2.19 0.78
C TRP A 166 -18.61 -2.75 2.15
N LEU A 167 -17.86 -2.45 3.22
CA LEU A 167 -18.24 -2.81 4.58
C LEU A 167 -19.58 -2.17 4.96
N ASN A 168 -19.76 -0.88 4.64
CA ASN A 168 -21.02 -0.18 4.89
C ASN A 168 -22.20 -0.81 4.14
N ASP A 169 -22.03 -1.11 2.84
CA ASP A 169 -23.09 -1.66 2.00
C ASP A 169 -23.43 -3.10 2.39
N CYS A 170 -22.43 -3.92 2.69
CA CYS A 170 -22.62 -5.29 3.17
C CYS A 170 -23.46 -5.33 4.46
N CYS A 171 -23.28 -4.33 5.33
CA CYS A 171 -24.04 -4.17 6.56
C CYS A 171 -25.46 -3.63 6.35
N GLN A 172 -25.76 -2.97 5.22
CA GLN A 172 -27.08 -2.44 4.89
C GLN A 172 -27.94 -3.41 4.06
N SER A 173 -27.37 -4.45 3.46
CA SER A 173 -28.15 -5.39 2.62
C SER A 173 -29.19 -6.15 3.45
N GLU A 174 -30.44 -6.20 2.93
CA GLU A 174 -31.71 -6.59 3.59
C GLU A 174 -31.79 -7.99 4.23
N LYS A 175 -30.67 -8.74 4.32
CA LYS A 175 -30.68 -10.14 4.75
C LYS A 175 -30.45 -10.36 6.25
N TYR A 176 -30.07 -9.32 7.01
CA TYR A 176 -29.76 -9.44 8.46
C TYR A 176 -30.34 -8.29 9.31
N SER A 177 -31.50 -8.58 9.93
CA SER A 177 -32.04 -8.15 11.24
C SER A 177 -31.49 -6.87 11.93
N ASP A 178 -32.39 -6.08 12.53
CA ASP A 178 -32.17 -4.92 13.44
C ASP A 178 -30.95 -4.99 14.38
N ARG A 179 -30.51 -6.19 14.80
CA ARG A 179 -29.28 -6.39 15.58
C ARG A 179 -28.00 -5.96 14.82
N CYS A 180 -27.94 -6.17 13.50
CA CYS A 180 -26.79 -5.78 12.69
C CYS A 180 -26.64 -4.24 12.64
N GLN A 181 -27.76 -3.52 12.55
CA GLN A 181 -27.78 -2.05 12.52
C GLN A 181 -27.26 -1.44 13.83
N ILE A 182 -27.64 -2.00 14.98
CA ILE A 182 -27.14 -1.55 16.30
C ILE A 182 -25.63 -1.82 16.42
N HIS A 183 -25.14 -3.00 16.03
CA HIS A 183 -23.71 -3.32 16.08
C HIS A 183 -22.87 -2.41 15.19
N VAL A 184 -23.37 -2.07 14.00
CA VAL A 184 -22.69 -1.18 13.05
C VAL A 184 -22.68 0.26 13.55
N MET A 185 -23.79 0.73 14.12
CA MET A 185 -23.86 2.05 14.76
C MET A 185 -22.92 2.14 15.97
N LEU A 186 -22.85 1.08 16.79
CA LEU A 186 -21.93 0.98 17.92
C LEU A 186 -20.47 1.01 17.45
N LEU A 187 -20.14 0.27 16.39
CA LEU A 187 -18.81 0.23 15.79
C LEU A 187 -18.41 1.59 15.24
N ALA A 188 -19.30 2.26 14.51
CA ALA A 188 -19.09 3.61 13.99
C ALA A 188 -18.86 4.63 15.12
N THR A 189 -19.68 4.58 16.17
CA THR A 189 -19.56 5.46 17.34
C THR A 189 -18.23 5.21 18.06
N THR A 190 -17.85 3.94 18.24
CA THR A 190 -16.58 3.56 18.87
C THR A 190 -15.39 4.05 18.05
N ALA A 191 -15.42 3.87 16.73
CA ALA A 191 -14.38 4.37 15.83
C ALA A 191 -14.22 5.89 15.96
N TYR A 192 -15.33 6.63 15.99
CA TYR A 192 -15.31 8.08 16.16
C TYR A 192 -14.75 8.51 17.53
N VAL A 193 -15.14 7.85 18.62
CA VAL A 193 -14.59 8.11 19.96
C VAL A 193 -13.08 7.87 19.98
N VAL A 194 -12.61 6.78 19.36
CA VAL A 194 -11.18 6.48 19.25
C VAL A 194 -10.44 7.58 18.46
N CYS A 195 -11.03 8.15 17.41
CA CYS A 195 -10.45 9.27 16.68
C CYS A 195 -10.25 10.49 17.58
N ILE A 196 -11.28 10.88 18.34
CA ILE A 196 -11.22 12.03 19.26
C ILE A 196 -10.20 11.80 20.37
N VAL A 197 -10.17 10.60 20.97
CA VAL A 197 -9.16 10.23 21.96
C VAL A 197 -7.75 10.29 21.36
N GLY A 198 -7.57 9.78 20.14
CA GLY A 198 -6.30 9.86 19.42
C GLY A 198 -5.81 11.30 19.22
N ILE A 199 -6.71 12.20 18.79
CA ILE A 199 -6.41 13.64 18.64
C ILE A 199 -6.01 14.28 19.98
N ILE A 200 -6.75 14.00 21.06
CA ILE A 200 -6.42 14.51 22.41
C ILE A 200 -5.04 14.02 22.86
N LEU A 201 -4.76 12.72 22.70
CA LEU A 201 -3.46 12.15 23.03
C LEU A 201 -2.33 12.75 22.21
N MET A 202 -2.58 13.08 20.93
CA MET A 202 -1.58 13.75 20.09
C MET A 202 -1.23 15.15 20.61
N TYR A 203 -2.21 15.96 21.04
CA TYR A 203 -1.92 17.24 21.69
C TYR A 203 -1.10 17.06 22.99
N ILE A 204 -1.44 16.07 23.82
CA ILE A 204 -0.74 15.84 25.09
C ILE A 204 0.73 15.45 24.89
N TRP A 205 1.04 14.67 23.84
CA TRP A 205 2.37 14.11 23.63
C TRP A 205 3.24 14.85 22.62
N TYR A 206 2.66 15.52 21.62
CA TYR A 206 3.39 16.16 20.53
C TYR A 206 3.28 17.70 20.51
N THR A 207 2.57 18.30 21.46
CA THR A 207 2.52 19.76 21.65
C THR A 207 2.77 20.14 23.12
N PRO A 208 3.95 19.84 23.70
CA PRO A 208 4.25 20.16 25.10
C PRO A 208 4.42 21.67 25.35
N GLU A 209 4.80 22.42 24.32
CA GLU A 209 5.00 23.87 24.35
C GLU A 209 4.21 24.54 23.23
N PRO A 210 3.78 25.81 23.40
CA PRO A 210 3.08 26.57 22.36
C PRO A 210 3.98 26.91 21.16
N SER A 211 5.29 26.71 21.27
CA SER A 211 6.27 26.87 20.20
C SER A 211 6.14 25.80 19.09
N CYS A 212 5.47 24.67 19.38
CA CYS A 212 5.27 23.56 18.45
C CYS A 212 4.15 23.83 17.42
N LEU A 213 4.22 24.98 16.73
CA LEU A 213 3.17 25.49 15.85
C LEU A 213 2.81 24.54 14.72
N LEU A 214 3.79 23.84 14.15
CA LEU A 214 3.55 22.93 13.04
C LEU A 214 2.72 21.72 13.47
N ASN A 215 3.04 21.12 14.62
CA ASN A 215 2.33 19.96 15.14
C ASN A 215 0.93 20.36 15.59
N ILE A 216 0.79 21.55 16.20
CA ILE A 216 -0.52 22.15 16.50
C ILE A 216 -1.34 22.30 15.22
N PHE A 217 -0.75 22.83 14.14
CA PHE A 217 -1.43 23.00 12.85
C PHE A 217 -1.87 21.65 12.27
N PHE A 218 -0.99 20.64 12.21
CA PHE A 218 -1.33 19.32 11.70
C PHE A 218 -2.50 18.70 12.48
N ILE A 219 -2.39 18.62 13.81
CA ILE A 219 -3.44 18.01 14.64
C ILE A 219 -4.76 18.78 14.55
N THR A 220 -4.72 20.12 14.56
CA THR A 220 -5.92 20.96 14.42
C THR A 220 -6.58 20.73 13.08
N TRP A 221 -5.80 20.68 12.01
CA TRP A 221 -6.31 20.48 10.66
C TRP A 221 -6.91 19.09 10.48
N THR A 222 -6.28 18.04 11.02
CA THR A 222 -6.84 16.69 11.07
C THR A 222 -8.21 16.67 11.77
N LEU A 223 -8.36 17.39 12.88
CA LEU A 223 -9.66 17.51 13.56
C LEU A 223 -10.70 18.19 12.66
N VAL A 224 -10.32 19.27 11.96
CA VAL A 224 -11.21 19.95 11.00
C VAL A 224 -11.62 19.01 9.86
N LEU A 225 -10.68 18.27 9.28
CA LEU A 225 -10.95 17.28 8.24
C LEU A 225 -11.91 16.19 8.74
N LEU A 226 -11.71 15.68 9.96
CA LEU A 226 -12.61 14.70 10.57
C LEU A 226 -14.05 15.25 10.67
N GLN A 227 -14.24 16.45 11.22
CA GLN A 227 -15.57 17.07 11.32
C GLN A 227 -16.20 17.32 9.95
N LEU A 228 -15.41 17.76 8.98
CA LEU A 228 -15.88 18.03 7.62
C LEU A 228 -16.34 16.73 6.93
N MET A 229 -15.53 15.67 6.99
CA MET A 229 -15.89 14.36 6.44
C MET A 229 -17.17 13.80 7.08
N THR A 230 -17.30 13.89 8.40
CA THR A 230 -18.53 13.48 9.10
C THR A 230 -19.72 14.32 8.65
N SER A 231 -19.58 15.65 8.54
CA SER A 231 -20.66 16.54 8.11
C SER A 231 -21.14 16.24 6.69
N VAL A 232 -20.20 16.00 5.75
CA VAL A 232 -20.53 15.64 4.37
C VAL A 232 -21.24 14.28 4.32
N SER A 233 -20.75 13.28 5.05
CA SER A 233 -21.35 11.93 5.06
C SER A 233 -22.79 11.91 5.56
N LEU A 234 -23.09 12.71 6.60
CA LEU A 234 -24.41 12.79 7.24
C LEU A 234 -25.38 13.72 6.52
N HIS A 235 -24.91 14.48 5.53
CA HIS A 235 -25.77 15.40 4.81
C HIS A 235 -26.94 14.61 4.18
N PRO A 236 -28.21 15.07 4.28
CA PRO A 236 -29.38 14.29 3.86
C PRO A 236 -29.37 13.82 2.39
N LYS A 237 -28.67 14.56 1.52
CA LYS A 237 -28.50 14.18 0.10
C LYS A 237 -27.46 13.06 -0.12
N VAL A 238 -26.51 12.89 0.79
CA VAL A 238 -25.46 11.86 0.75
C VAL A 238 -25.90 10.64 1.54
N ASN A 239 -26.28 10.84 2.79
CA ASN A 239 -26.77 9.82 3.73
C ASN A 239 -25.90 8.53 3.75
N ALA A 240 -24.57 8.69 3.73
CA ALA A 240 -23.63 7.56 3.73
C ALA A 240 -23.44 6.94 5.14
N GLY A 241 -24.17 7.44 6.14
CA GLY A 241 -24.14 6.97 7.52
C GLY A 241 -22.90 7.40 8.31
N PHE A 242 -22.83 6.95 9.56
CA PHE A 242 -21.72 7.26 10.48
C PHE A 242 -20.51 6.32 10.33
N LEU A 243 -20.70 5.13 9.74
CA LEU A 243 -19.65 4.11 9.65
C LEU A 243 -18.50 4.55 8.76
N THR A 244 -18.83 5.07 7.57
CA THR A 244 -17.82 5.47 6.58
C THR A 244 -16.92 6.62 7.08
N PRO A 245 -17.42 7.73 7.67
CA PRO A 245 -16.54 8.78 8.19
C PRO A 245 -15.82 8.37 9.47
N GLY A 246 -16.35 7.40 10.24
CA GLY A 246 -15.69 6.85 11.42
C GLY A 246 -14.41 6.08 11.07
N PHE A 247 -14.49 5.15 10.12
CA PHE A 247 -13.30 4.41 9.65
C PHE A 247 -12.33 5.28 8.85
N MET A 248 -12.86 6.19 8.03
CA MET A 248 -12.02 7.15 7.34
C MET A 248 -11.30 8.08 8.32
N GLY A 249 -11.99 8.50 9.39
CA GLY A 249 -11.42 9.26 10.49
C GLY A 249 -10.26 8.53 11.17
N LEU A 250 -10.40 7.23 11.44
CA LEU A 250 -9.32 6.42 12.02
C LEU A 250 -8.09 6.40 11.12
N TYR A 251 -8.30 6.28 9.80
CA TYR A 251 -7.21 6.29 8.82
C TYR A 251 -6.50 7.66 8.77
N VAL A 252 -7.25 8.76 8.70
CA VAL A 252 -6.70 10.13 8.67
C VAL A 252 -5.97 10.47 9.97
N VAL A 253 -6.53 10.13 11.14
CA VAL A 253 -5.86 10.30 12.44
C VAL A 253 -4.57 9.46 12.53
N PHE A 254 -4.59 8.24 12.01
CA PHE A 254 -3.39 7.40 11.92
C PHE A 254 -2.31 8.02 11.01
N LEU A 255 -2.69 8.59 9.85
CA LEU A 255 -1.75 9.27 8.97
C LEU A 255 -1.11 10.48 9.63
N CYS A 256 -1.90 11.34 10.28
CA CYS A 256 -1.39 12.47 11.06
C CYS A 256 -0.41 12.00 12.15
N TRP A 257 -0.81 11.01 12.95
CA TRP A 257 0.04 10.46 14.01
C TRP A 257 1.36 9.92 13.44
N SER A 258 1.28 9.18 12.34
CA SER A 258 2.47 8.64 11.66
C SER A 258 3.35 9.73 11.06
N ALA A 259 2.77 10.84 10.59
CA ALA A 259 3.53 11.98 10.05
C ALA A 259 4.33 12.68 11.15
N ILE A 260 3.71 12.96 12.29
CA ILE A 260 4.36 13.58 13.45
C ILE A 260 5.47 12.67 13.99
N ARG A 261 5.23 11.35 14.04
CA ARG A 261 6.26 10.35 14.41
C ARG A 261 7.43 10.26 13.43
N SER A 262 7.27 10.77 12.21
CA SER A 262 8.30 10.80 11.18
C SER A 262 9.20 12.04 11.28
N GLU A 263 8.88 13.00 12.16
CA GLU A 263 9.69 14.19 12.38
C GLU A 263 11.13 13.83 12.80
N PRO A 264 12.12 14.62 12.36
CA PRO A 264 13.50 14.36 12.72
C PRO A 264 13.70 14.49 14.25
N PRO A 265 14.55 13.62 14.84
CA PRO A 265 14.70 13.50 16.29
C PRO A 265 15.36 14.69 17.00
N GLU A 266 15.86 15.66 16.24
CA GLU A 266 16.47 16.88 16.78
C GLU A 266 15.41 17.86 17.31
N GLU A 267 14.13 17.65 16.99
CA GLU A 267 13.06 18.54 17.44
C GLU A 267 12.49 18.25 18.82
N LYS A 268 12.25 19.33 19.57
CA LYS A 268 11.83 19.31 20.99
C LYS A 268 10.34 19.04 21.20
N CYS A 269 9.56 18.92 20.12
CA CYS A 269 8.10 18.83 20.21
C CYS A 269 7.58 17.45 20.63
N ILE A 270 8.44 16.45 20.77
CA ILE A 270 8.06 15.13 21.32
C ILE A 270 8.29 15.12 22.83
N ARG A 271 7.23 14.93 23.61
CA ARG A 271 7.34 14.72 25.06
C ARG A 271 8.14 13.44 25.31
N LYS A 272 9.40 13.57 25.74
CA LYS A 272 10.23 12.43 26.12
C LYS A 272 9.64 11.78 27.36
N ALA A 273 9.14 10.55 27.22
CA ALA A 273 8.87 9.72 28.38
C ALA A 273 10.21 9.29 28.99
N GLU A 274 10.44 9.57 30.27
CA GLU A 274 11.55 9.00 31.05
C GLU A 274 11.32 7.48 31.16
N THR A 275 11.74 6.72 30.14
CA THR A 275 11.80 5.26 30.24
C THR A 275 13.14 4.75 29.73
N ALA A 276 13.88 4.20 30.69
CA ALA A 276 15.18 3.59 30.58
C ALA A 276 15.28 2.53 29.47
N THR A 277 16.39 2.56 28.71
CA THR A 277 17.10 1.43 28.05
C THR A 277 16.31 0.31 27.33
N LYS A 278 15.01 0.49 27.03
CA LYS A 278 14.15 -0.42 26.24
C LYS A 278 13.92 0.04 24.79
N GLY A 279 14.58 1.13 24.37
CA GLY A 279 14.36 1.78 23.07
C GLY A 279 14.71 0.94 21.83
N ASP A 280 15.72 0.08 21.94
CA ASP A 280 16.25 -0.64 20.77
C ASP A 280 15.32 -1.79 20.32
N TRP A 281 14.69 -2.51 21.25
CA TRP A 281 13.77 -3.59 20.89
C TRP A 281 12.44 -3.07 20.32
N LEU A 282 11.94 -1.95 20.86
CA LEU A 282 10.72 -1.31 20.37
C LEU A 282 10.87 -0.76 18.95
N THR A 283 12.04 -0.21 18.61
CA THR A 283 12.32 0.26 17.24
C THR A 283 12.39 -0.91 16.25
N ILE A 284 13.03 -2.03 16.64
CA ILE A 284 13.04 -3.26 15.84
C ILE A 284 11.62 -3.79 15.62
N ILE A 285 10.80 -3.90 16.67
CA ILE A 285 9.40 -4.33 16.54
C ILE A 285 8.63 -3.38 15.60
N SER A 286 8.75 -2.08 15.81
CA SER A 286 8.07 -1.08 14.98
C SER A 286 8.48 -1.18 13.52
N PHE A 287 9.75 -1.46 13.25
CA PHE A 287 10.27 -1.66 11.90
C PHE A 287 9.66 -2.91 11.24
N ILE A 288 9.66 -4.05 11.95
CA ILE A 288 9.07 -5.30 11.44
C ILE A 288 7.58 -5.12 11.16
N VAL A 289 6.85 -4.50 12.08
CA VAL A 289 5.43 -4.18 11.89
C VAL A 289 5.25 -3.31 10.66
N ALA A 290 6.04 -2.25 10.48
CA ALA A 290 5.94 -1.38 9.31
C ALA A 290 6.17 -2.14 8.00
N VAL A 291 7.21 -2.98 7.92
CA VAL A 291 7.48 -3.84 6.74
C VAL A 291 6.29 -4.75 6.45
N LEU A 292 5.76 -5.43 7.47
CA LEU A 292 4.59 -6.31 7.30
C LEU A 292 3.35 -5.53 6.86
N THR A 293 3.10 -4.34 7.43
CA THR A 293 1.99 -3.47 7.04
C THR A 293 2.09 -3.07 5.58
N ILE A 294 3.27 -2.72 5.07
CA ILE A 294 3.46 -2.36 3.66
C ILE A 294 3.17 -3.55 2.74
N VAL A 295 3.65 -4.74 3.10
CA VAL A 295 3.39 -5.97 2.32
C VAL A 295 1.91 -6.30 2.32
N ILE A 296 1.24 -6.26 3.47
CA ILE A 296 -0.19 -6.53 3.60
C ILE A 296 -1.00 -5.48 2.82
N ALA A 297 -0.65 -4.20 2.92
CA ALA A 297 -1.27 -3.14 2.15
C ALA A 297 -1.14 -3.39 0.64
N THR A 298 0.08 -3.64 0.16
CA THR A 298 0.35 -3.93 -1.26
C THR A 298 -0.43 -5.15 -1.75
N PHE A 299 -0.43 -6.23 -0.97
CA PHE A 299 -1.16 -7.46 -1.28
C PHE A 299 -2.67 -7.22 -1.34
N SER A 300 -3.23 -6.52 -0.35
CA SER A 300 -4.67 -6.27 -0.23
C SER A 300 -5.16 -5.34 -1.33
N THR A 301 -4.41 -4.27 -1.63
CA THR A 301 -4.69 -3.39 -2.75
C THR A 301 -4.56 -4.10 -4.09
N GLY A 302 -3.58 -5.00 -4.25
CA GLY A 302 -3.38 -5.74 -5.50
C GLY A 302 -4.52 -6.71 -5.83
N ILE A 303 -5.17 -7.30 -4.82
CA ILE A 303 -6.32 -8.19 -5.04
C ILE A 303 -7.64 -7.43 -5.25
N ASP A 304 -7.71 -6.15 -4.84
CA ASP A 304 -8.88 -5.28 -4.98
C ASP A 304 -9.06 -4.70 -6.40
N SER A 305 -8.69 -5.48 -7.41
CA SER A 305 -8.80 -5.10 -8.82
C SER A 305 -10.23 -4.76 -9.27
N LYS A 306 -11.25 -5.33 -8.62
CA LYS A 306 -12.67 -5.10 -8.94
C LYS A 306 -13.09 -3.65 -8.73
N CYS A 307 -12.43 -2.92 -7.83
CA CYS A 307 -12.65 -1.48 -7.65
C CYS A 307 -12.32 -0.68 -8.92
N PHE A 308 -11.33 -1.12 -9.71
CA PHE A 308 -10.82 -0.38 -10.86
C PHE A 308 -11.30 -0.94 -12.21
N GLN A 309 -12.16 -1.96 -12.19
CA GLN A 309 -12.78 -2.48 -13.39
C GLN A 309 -13.96 -1.59 -13.80
N PHE A 310 -13.88 -1.00 -14.99
CA PHE A 310 -14.93 -0.15 -15.57
C PHE A 310 -16.23 -0.90 -15.92
N ARG A 311 -16.20 -2.24 -15.93
CA ARG A 311 -17.33 -3.08 -16.32
C ARG A 311 -17.88 -3.84 -15.10
N LYS A 312 -18.67 -3.15 -14.27
CA LYS A 312 -19.30 -3.68 -13.05
C LYS A 312 -20.55 -4.55 -13.32
N ASP A 313 -21.05 -4.57 -14.56
CA ASP A 313 -22.41 -5.03 -14.87
C ASP A 313 -22.51 -6.44 -15.49
N GLU A 314 -21.41 -7.17 -15.66
CA GLU A 314 -21.45 -8.55 -16.16
C GLU A 314 -21.30 -9.56 -15.01
N ALA A 315 -22.20 -10.53 -14.95
CA ALA A 315 -22.13 -11.62 -13.97
C ALA A 315 -20.83 -12.42 -14.13
N GLU A 316 -20.10 -12.60 -13.03
CA GLU A 316 -18.89 -13.42 -12.97
C GLU A 316 -19.19 -14.86 -13.39
N LYS A 317 -18.44 -15.36 -14.36
CA LYS A 317 -18.53 -16.74 -14.84
C LYS A 317 -17.54 -17.61 -14.06
N GLU A 318 -17.84 -18.91 -13.94
CA GLU A 318 -16.97 -19.86 -13.23
C GLU A 318 -15.54 -19.96 -13.81
N ASP A 319 -15.36 -19.60 -15.08
CA ASP A 319 -14.08 -19.60 -15.78
C ASP A 319 -13.34 -18.25 -15.72
N ASP A 320 -13.86 -17.24 -15.01
CA ASP A 320 -13.17 -15.96 -14.83
C ASP A 320 -12.00 -16.07 -13.83
N VAL A 321 -10.96 -15.28 -14.08
CA VAL A 321 -9.84 -15.17 -13.14
C VAL A 321 -10.29 -14.51 -11.82
N PRO A 322 -9.77 -14.94 -10.66
CA PRO A 322 -10.28 -14.48 -9.36
C PRO A 322 -9.94 -13.01 -9.02
N TYR A 323 -8.97 -12.42 -9.71
CA TYR A 323 -8.57 -11.02 -9.62
C TYR A 323 -7.82 -10.64 -10.89
N GLY A 324 -7.79 -9.34 -11.22
CA GLY A 324 -7.05 -8.83 -12.37
C GLY A 324 -5.54 -8.98 -12.18
N TYR A 325 -4.93 -9.97 -12.84
CA TYR A 325 -3.49 -10.26 -12.69
C TYR A 325 -2.59 -9.08 -13.05
N ALA A 326 -2.91 -8.37 -14.13
CA ALA A 326 -2.16 -7.19 -14.54
C ALA A 326 -2.21 -6.11 -13.44
N PHE A 327 -3.40 -5.77 -12.95
CA PHE A 327 -3.56 -4.79 -11.88
C PHE A 327 -2.82 -5.22 -10.61
N PHE A 328 -2.92 -6.49 -10.22
CA PHE A 328 -2.17 -7.05 -9.10
C PHE A 328 -0.67 -6.79 -9.24
N HIS A 329 -0.07 -7.14 -10.38
CA HIS A 329 1.36 -6.91 -10.60
C HIS A 329 1.73 -5.43 -10.70
N PHE A 330 0.85 -4.59 -11.25
CA PHE A 330 1.06 -3.15 -11.29
C PHE A 330 1.10 -2.52 -9.89
N VAL A 331 0.22 -2.97 -8.98
CA VAL A 331 0.24 -2.55 -7.57
C VAL A 331 1.54 -2.99 -6.88
N PHE A 332 2.03 -4.20 -7.14
CA PHE A 332 3.31 -4.65 -6.59
C PHE A 332 4.51 -3.89 -7.18
N ALA A 333 4.47 -3.53 -8.47
CA ALA A 333 5.52 -2.74 -9.11
C ALA A 333 5.61 -1.34 -8.50
N THR A 334 4.48 -0.64 -8.39
CA THR A 334 4.42 0.68 -7.73
C THR A 334 4.67 0.58 -6.21
N GLY A 335 4.27 -0.52 -5.58
CA GLY A 335 4.60 -0.85 -4.18
C GLY A 335 6.11 -1.03 -3.94
N ALA A 336 6.85 -1.58 -4.90
CA ALA A 336 8.31 -1.70 -4.82
C ALA A 336 9.00 -0.32 -4.82
N MET A 337 8.46 0.63 -5.58
CA MET A 337 8.90 2.04 -5.57
C MET A 337 8.55 2.71 -4.24
N TYR A 338 7.31 2.53 -3.76
CA TYR A 338 6.84 3.07 -2.48
C TYR A 338 7.71 2.60 -1.32
N PHE A 339 7.90 1.29 -1.14
CA PHE A 339 8.73 0.73 -0.08
C PHE A 339 10.17 1.27 -0.10
N ALA A 340 10.75 1.48 -1.30
CA ALA A 340 12.08 2.06 -1.42
C ALA A 340 12.13 3.48 -0.86
N MET A 341 11.13 4.30 -1.19
CA MET A 341 10.99 5.65 -0.63
C MET A 341 10.89 5.60 0.89
N LEU A 342 10.15 4.63 1.44
CA LEU A 342 10.04 4.48 2.89
C LEU A 342 11.39 4.17 3.55
N LEU A 343 12.16 3.24 2.97
CA LEU A 343 13.47 2.87 3.50
C LEU A 343 14.52 3.98 3.39
N ILE A 344 14.40 4.89 2.42
CA ILE A 344 15.34 6.01 2.27
C ILE A 344 14.80 7.31 2.89
N GLY A 345 13.62 7.28 3.53
CA GLY A 345 13.02 8.48 4.14
C GLY A 345 12.62 9.54 3.11
N TRP A 346 12.25 9.13 1.90
CA TRP A 346 11.84 10.01 0.79
C TRP A 346 12.91 11.04 0.37
N ASN A 347 14.17 10.76 0.69
CA ASN A 347 15.27 11.64 0.33
C ASN A 347 16.52 10.81 0.08
N THR A 348 16.98 10.80 -1.16
CA THR A 348 18.14 10.04 -1.63
C THR A 348 19.46 10.52 -1.02
N HIS A 349 19.48 11.71 -0.43
CA HIS A 349 20.64 12.33 0.21
C HIS A 349 20.56 12.35 1.74
N HIS A 350 19.43 11.92 2.32
CA HIS A 350 19.24 11.92 3.77
C HIS A 350 19.68 10.60 4.41
N SER A 351 20.31 10.70 5.57
CA SER A 351 20.80 9.55 6.32
C SER A 351 19.66 8.87 7.09
N MET A 352 19.49 7.57 6.89
CA MET A 352 18.56 6.76 7.67
C MET A 352 19.30 5.96 8.74
N LYS A 353 18.78 5.99 9.98
CA LYS A 353 19.30 5.17 11.07
C LYS A 353 18.91 3.70 10.86
N LYS A 354 19.72 2.79 11.40
CA LYS A 354 19.39 1.35 11.38
C LYS A 354 18.06 1.10 12.06
N TRP A 355 17.29 0.15 11.55
CA TRP A 355 15.96 -0.20 12.07
C TRP A 355 14.95 0.96 12.09
N THR A 356 15.19 2.03 11.34
CA THR A 356 14.19 3.09 11.12
C THR A 356 13.67 3.05 9.69
N ILE A 357 12.46 3.55 9.50
CA ILE A 357 11.79 3.70 8.22
C ILE A 357 11.04 5.03 8.27
N ASP A 358 10.95 5.73 7.13
CA ASP A 358 10.13 6.95 7.02
C ASP A 358 10.48 8.08 7.99
N VAL A 359 11.75 8.31 8.31
CA VAL A 359 12.15 9.41 9.19
C VAL A 359 12.69 10.57 8.36
N GLY A 360 12.16 11.77 8.59
CA GLY A 360 12.59 13.01 7.96
C GLY A 360 11.42 13.90 7.55
N TRP A 361 11.70 15.19 7.33
CA TRP A 361 10.70 16.18 6.96
C TRP A 361 9.94 15.82 5.67
N THR A 362 10.63 15.24 4.68
CA THR A 362 9.97 14.81 3.44
C THR A 362 8.94 13.73 3.72
N SER A 363 9.27 12.74 4.56
CA SER A 363 8.33 11.70 5.00
C SER A 363 7.12 12.28 5.72
N THR A 364 7.34 13.20 6.67
CA THR A 364 6.27 13.90 7.39
C THR A 364 5.31 14.58 6.42
N TRP A 365 5.82 15.38 5.48
CA TRP A 365 4.98 16.10 4.52
C TRP A 365 4.25 15.17 3.55
N VAL A 366 4.89 14.11 3.06
CA VAL A 366 4.23 13.12 2.20
C VAL A 366 3.03 12.50 2.90
N ARG A 367 3.14 12.18 4.19
CA ARG A 367 2.04 11.61 4.99
C ARG A 367 0.91 12.61 5.23
N ILE A 368 1.24 13.87 5.54
CA ILE A 368 0.25 14.95 5.71
C ILE A 368 -0.48 15.24 4.39
N VAL A 369 0.24 15.32 3.27
CA VAL A 369 -0.38 15.53 1.96
C VAL A 369 -1.24 14.31 1.59
N ASN A 370 -0.79 13.09 1.88
CA ASN A 370 -1.59 11.88 1.68
C ASN A 370 -2.86 11.90 2.53
N GLU A 371 -2.81 12.40 3.76
CA GLU A 371 -3.98 12.59 4.62
C GLU A 371 -4.99 13.58 4.00
N TRP A 372 -4.51 14.71 3.49
CA TRP A 372 -5.38 15.71 2.86
C TRP A 372 -6.02 15.16 1.58
N LEU A 373 -5.23 14.51 0.74
CA LEU A 373 -5.72 13.82 -0.45
C LEU A 373 -6.74 12.73 -0.07
N ALA A 374 -6.50 12.00 1.02
CA ALA A 374 -7.42 10.98 1.52
C ALA A 374 -8.78 11.58 1.84
N ALA A 375 -8.82 12.66 2.63
CA ALA A 375 -10.05 13.37 2.95
C ALA A 375 -10.74 13.93 1.70
N CYS A 376 -9.97 14.55 0.79
CA CYS A 376 -10.51 15.12 -0.46
C CYS A 376 -11.13 14.05 -1.36
N VAL A 377 -10.42 12.94 -1.60
CA VAL A 377 -10.91 11.83 -2.45
C VAL A 377 -12.15 11.18 -1.82
N TYR A 378 -12.16 10.96 -0.50
CA TYR A 378 -13.32 10.44 0.20
C TYR A 378 -14.55 11.34 0.04
N MET A 379 -14.41 12.64 0.32
CA MET A 379 -15.52 13.59 0.14
C MET A 379 -15.98 13.65 -1.31
N TRP A 380 -15.05 13.64 -2.27
CA TRP A 380 -15.37 13.63 -3.69
C TRP A 380 -16.15 12.37 -4.10
N MET A 381 -15.74 11.19 -3.63
CA MET A 381 -16.43 9.93 -3.91
C MET A 381 -17.88 9.92 -3.41
N LEU A 382 -18.18 10.59 -2.29
CA LEU A 382 -19.54 10.74 -1.78
C LEU A 382 -20.37 11.78 -2.54
N VAL A 383 -19.74 12.89 -2.95
CA VAL A 383 -20.45 14.03 -3.55
C VAL A 383 -20.62 13.90 -5.06
N ALA A 384 -19.64 13.33 -5.77
CA ALA A 384 -19.65 13.23 -7.24
C ALA A 384 -20.89 12.52 -7.83
N PRO A 385 -21.39 11.39 -7.26
CA PRO A 385 -22.60 10.75 -7.75
C PRO A 385 -23.84 11.64 -7.68
N ILE A 386 -23.92 12.52 -6.67
CA ILE A 386 -25.05 13.45 -6.48
C ILE A 386 -25.00 14.56 -7.52
N ILE A 387 -23.82 15.15 -7.73
CA ILE A 387 -23.61 16.19 -8.75
C ILE A 387 -23.98 15.64 -10.12
N TRP A 388 -23.52 14.42 -10.44
CA TRP A 388 -23.79 13.79 -11.72
C TRP A 388 -25.29 13.52 -11.94
N LYS A 389 -25.99 12.98 -10.93
CA LYS A 389 -27.44 12.76 -10.98
C LYS A 389 -28.22 14.06 -11.15
N SER A 390 -27.84 15.13 -10.44
CA SER A 390 -28.50 16.44 -10.58
C SER A 390 -28.32 17.05 -11.97
N ARG A 391 -27.14 16.86 -12.59
CA ARG A 391 -26.86 17.33 -13.95
C ARG A 391 -27.71 16.58 -14.97
N GLN A 392 -27.77 15.26 -14.89
CA GLN A 392 -28.61 14.44 -15.79
C GLN A 392 -30.10 14.78 -15.65
N ALA A 393 -30.59 15.03 -14.43
CA ALA A 393 -31.98 15.44 -14.20
C ALA A 393 -32.29 16.84 -14.75
N THR A 394 -31.30 17.72 -14.87
CA THR A 394 -31.47 19.05 -15.48
C THR A 394 -31.45 18.94 -17.02
N GLU A 395 -30.58 18.10 -17.57
CA GLU A 395 -30.49 17.86 -19.03
C GLU A 395 -31.70 17.11 -19.59
N SER A 396 -32.44 16.31 -18.79
CA SER A 396 -33.66 15.64 -19.23
C SER A 396 -34.93 16.51 -19.18
N GLN A 397 -34.84 17.73 -18.63
CA GLN A 397 -35.94 18.71 -18.58
C GLN A 397 -35.82 19.82 -19.63
N VAL A 398 -34.74 19.81 -20.42
CA VAL A 398 -34.52 20.67 -21.61
C VAL A 398 -34.73 19.82 -22.84
#